data_AF-A0A7S8C2M7-F1
#
_entry.id   AF-A0A7S8C2M7-F1
#
_cell.length_a   1.000
_cell.length_b   1.000
_cell.length_c   1.000
_cell.angle_alpha   90.00
_cell.angle_beta   90.00
_cell.angle_gamma   90.00
#
_symmetry.space_group_name_H-M   'P 1'
#
loop_
_entity.id
_entity.type
_entity.pdbx_description
1 polymer ?
#
loop_
_entity_poly.entity_id
_entity_poly.type
_entity_poly.pdbx_seq_one_letter_code
_entity_poly.pdbx_strand_id
1 'polypeptide(L)'
;MRRLATAALATAALTLSATIALPAAAQAAPKVVASIKPIHSLVSAVMGEEGAPALIVKGAGSPHAYSLKPSEAHAIAQADLVFWVGDGLETFLDKPLESLPEKARIVTLSDVEGLTLYPVREGGAWERHNHDEEAHDHDGHDHEAEAGHDHDHEADHDHEHDHAEAHDEHGHDEHGHDGHGHDEHAHGGTDPHIWLDPVNAALMADAIAGALAKADPDNAETYAANADALKASLASLREKVADELKPVRARPYIVFHDGYQYFERRFGLDAVGSVTISPEQRPGAQRLTEIRAKLAETGAVCVFAEPQFEPSLVRTVVEGTETRTGTLDPLGAAIPEGPQAYGALLEAMAHDLVACLEPSATE
;
A
#
# COMPACT_ATOMS: atom_id res chain seq x y z
N MET A 1 -60.96 -62.09 62.09
CA MET A 1 -59.82 -62.97 61.78
C MET A 1 -59.16 -62.46 60.50
N ARG A 2 -57.82 -62.51 60.46
CA ARG A 2 -56.85 -61.95 59.51
C ARG A 2 -57.19 -61.92 58.00
N ARG A 3 -56.46 -61.03 57.31
CA ARG A 3 -55.89 -61.06 55.92
C ARG A 3 -56.57 -60.05 54.96
N LEU A 4 -55.90 -59.26 54.11
CA LEU A 4 -54.51 -59.02 53.72
C LEU A 4 -54.50 -57.63 53.04
N ALA A 5 -53.49 -56.79 53.28
CA ALA A 5 -53.30 -55.53 52.56
C ALA A 5 -52.57 -55.79 51.24
N THR A 6 -53.17 -55.42 50.10
CA THR A 6 -52.52 -55.40 48.79
C THR A 6 -51.99 -54.00 48.50
N ALA A 7 -50.67 -53.84 48.53
CA ALA A 7 -49.98 -52.66 48.06
C ALA A 7 -49.86 -52.73 46.52
N ALA A 8 -50.36 -51.71 45.84
CA ALA A 8 -50.15 -51.52 44.41
C ALA A 8 -48.78 -50.85 44.18
N LEU A 9 -47.84 -51.57 43.57
CA LEU A 9 -46.60 -50.98 43.05
C LEU A 9 -46.92 -50.28 41.72
N ALA A 10 -46.85 -48.94 41.71
CA ALA A 10 -46.78 -48.15 40.48
C ALA A 10 -45.32 -48.07 40.03
N THR A 11 -44.96 -48.81 38.98
CA THR A 11 -43.66 -48.73 38.32
C THR A 11 -43.61 -47.46 37.45
N ALA A 12 -43.00 -46.39 37.97
CA ALA A 12 -42.67 -45.22 37.18
C ALA A 12 -41.47 -45.54 36.27
N ALA A 13 -41.71 -45.70 34.97
CA ALA A 13 -40.66 -45.83 33.97
C ALA A 13 -40.01 -44.46 33.73
N LEU A 14 -38.86 -44.24 34.36
CA LEU A 14 -38.02 -43.06 34.17
C LEU A 14 -37.25 -43.22 32.84
N THR A 15 -37.80 -42.71 31.74
CA THR A 15 -37.09 -42.64 30.46
C THR A 15 -36.00 -41.57 30.54
N LEU A 16 -34.79 -41.99 30.89
CA LEU A 16 -33.58 -41.18 30.84
C LEU A 16 -33.25 -40.88 29.37
N SER A 17 -33.78 -39.79 28.84
CA SER A 17 -33.39 -39.27 27.52
C SER A 17 -31.98 -38.69 27.63
N ALA A 18 -30.99 -39.52 27.34
CA ALA A 18 -29.61 -39.07 27.18
C ALA A 18 -29.53 -38.23 25.90
N THR A 19 -29.65 -36.92 26.02
CA THR A 19 -29.27 -35.96 24.98
C THR A 19 -27.75 -36.09 24.78
N ILE A 20 -27.36 -36.87 23.78
CA ILE A 20 -26.00 -36.87 23.25
C ILE A 20 -25.81 -35.50 22.61
N ALA A 21 -25.18 -34.57 23.34
CA ALA A 21 -24.66 -33.36 22.75
C ALA A 21 -23.55 -33.76 21.78
N LEU A 22 -23.87 -33.78 20.49
CA LEU A 22 -22.85 -33.87 19.44
C LEU A 22 -21.94 -32.65 19.64
N PRO A 23 -20.61 -32.81 19.70
CA PRO A 23 -19.72 -31.67 19.73
C PRO A 23 -19.99 -30.86 18.46
N ALA A 24 -20.34 -29.57 18.64
CA ALA A 24 -20.38 -28.65 17.52
C ALA A 24 -19.02 -28.70 16.83
N ALA A 25 -18.99 -29.05 15.55
CA ALA A 25 -17.77 -28.95 14.77
C ALA A 25 -17.41 -27.47 14.73
N ALA A 26 -16.38 -27.07 15.49
CA ALA A 26 -15.84 -25.72 15.40
C ALA A 26 -15.46 -25.48 13.94
N GLN A 27 -16.07 -24.48 13.32
CA GLN A 27 -15.72 -24.08 11.97
C GLN A 27 -14.26 -23.65 11.97
N ALA A 28 -13.48 -24.12 11.00
CA ALA A 28 -12.08 -23.70 10.90
C ALA A 28 -12.05 -22.19 10.66
N ALA A 29 -11.19 -21.48 11.40
CA ALA A 29 -11.01 -20.05 11.23
C ALA A 29 -10.73 -19.68 9.76
N PRO A 30 -11.27 -18.55 9.27
CA PRO A 30 -11.11 -18.17 7.88
C PRO A 30 -9.63 -17.93 7.54
N LYS A 31 -9.24 -18.28 6.31
CA LYS A 31 -7.90 -17.94 5.80
C LYS A 31 -7.87 -16.46 5.42
N VAL A 32 -7.17 -15.67 6.22
CA VAL A 32 -7.09 -14.21 6.02
C VAL A 32 -5.71 -13.83 5.46
N VAL A 33 -5.69 -12.94 4.49
CA VAL A 33 -4.48 -12.32 3.93
C VAL A 33 -4.56 -10.82 4.08
N ALA A 34 -3.43 -10.19 4.43
CA ALA A 34 -3.27 -8.74 4.44
C ALA A 34 -2.09 -8.34 3.54
N SER A 35 -2.28 -7.27 2.74
CA SER A 35 -1.32 -6.82 1.74
C SER A 35 -0.01 -6.32 2.36
N ILE A 36 -0.09 -5.34 3.26
CA ILE A 36 1.06 -4.64 3.86
C ILE A 36 1.05 -4.75 5.39
N LYS A 37 2.22 -4.57 6.01
CA LYS A 37 2.41 -4.77 7.46
C LYS A 37 1.47 -3.91 8.34
N PRO A 38 1.22 -2.61 8.05
CA PRO A 38 0.26 -1.83 8.82
C PRO A 38 -1.15 -2.42 8.81
N ILE A 39 -1.63 -2.85 7.64
CA ILE A 39 -2.95 -3.49 7.49
C ILE A 39 -2.96 -4.86 8.18
N HIS A 40 -1.91 -5.66 8.01
CA HIS A 40 -1.74 -6.92 8.73
C HIS A 40 -1.83 -6.75 10.25
N SER A 41 -1.25 -5.68 10.79
CA SER A 41 -1.29 -5.38 12.21
C SER A 41 -2.70 -5.05 12.70
N LEU A 42 -3.44 -4.20 11.96
CA LEU A 42 -4.84 -3.89 12.27
C LEU A 42 -5.71 -5.15 12.22
N VAL A 43 -5.55 -5.97 11.18
CA VAL A 43 -6.30 -7.22 11.04
C VAL A 43 -5.94 -8.19 12.17
N SER A 44 -4.66 -8.33 12.51
CA SER A 44 -4.22 -9.17 13.64
C SER A 44 -4.82 -8.73 14.97
N ALA A 45 -4.92 -7.41 15.20
CA ALA A 45 -5.50 -6.87 16.43
C ALA A 45 -7.00 -7.14 16.53
N VAL A 46 -7.73 -7.10 15.41
CA VAL A 46 -9.15 -7.47 15.39
C VAL A 46 -9.36 -8.98 15.52
N MET A 47 -8.54 -9.80 14.84
CA MET A 47 -8.64 -11.27 14.92
C MET A 47 -8.30 -11.81 16.32
N GLY A 48 -7.38 -11.18 17.05
CA GLY A 48 -7.04 -11.57 18.41
C GLY A 48 -6.57 -13.03 18.50
N GLU A 49 -7.18 -13.81 19.37
CA GLU A 49 -6.84 -15.24 19.56
C GLU A 49 -7.50 -16.16 18.52
N GLU A 50 -8.44 -15.66 17.71
CA GLU A 50 -9.20 -16.46 16.74
C GLU A 50 -8.41 -16.79 15.47
N GLY A 51 -7.26 -16.13 15.26
CA GLY A 51 -6.35 -16.44 14.17
C GLY A 51 -5.35 -15.33 13.88
N ALA A 52 -4.53 -15.56 12.86
CA ALA A 52 -3.56 -14.58 12.37
C ALA A 52 -3.60 -14.51 10.84
N PRO A 53 -3.60 -13.30 10.25
CA PRO A 53 -3.57 -13.14 8.81
C PRO A 53 -2.17 -13.47 8.26
N ALA A 54 -2.11 -13.95 7.01
CA ALA A 54 -0.85 -14.02 6.28
C ALA A 54 -0.47 -12.63 5.71
N LEU A 55 0.81 -12.26 5.77
CA LEU A 55 1.33 -11.02 5.20
C LEU A 55 1.98 -11.24 3.82
N ILE A 56 1.66 -10.38 2.85
CA ILE A 56 2.25 -10.40 1.50
C ILE A 56 3.55 -9.59 1.44
N VAL A 57 3.48 -8.26 1.61
CA VAL A 57 4.65 -7.38 1.52
C VAL A 57 5.41 -7.39 2.85
N LYS A 58 6.50 -8.16 2.89
CA LYS A 58 7.36 -8.33 4.07
C LYS A 58 8.60 -7.45 4.01
N GLY A 59 9.11 -7.08 5.20
CA GLY A 59 10.36 -6.34 5.35
C GLY A 59 10.33 -4.97 4.66
N ALA A 60 11.42 -4.62 3.98
CA ALA A 60 11.58 -3.38 3.22
C ALA A 60 11.13 -3.54 1.74
N GLY A 61 10.10 -4.34 1.48
CA GLY A 61 9.49 -4.39 0.15
C GLY A 61 8.59 -3.16 -0.08
N SER A 62 8.75 -2.51 -1.23
CA SER A 62 7.85 -1.42 -1.64
C SER A 62 6.54 -2.00 -2.19
N PRO A 63 5.36 -1.56 -1.71
CA PRO A 63 4.07 -2.03 -2.20
C PRO A 63 3.73 -1.48 -3.59
N HIS A 64 4.36 -0.38 -4.02
CA HIS A 64 4.12 0.24 -5.34
C HIS A 64 4.68 -0.60 -6.50
N ALA A 65 5.70 -1.42 -6.25
CA ALA A 65 6.39 -2.21 -7.28
C ALA A 65 6.74 -3.64 -6.81
N TYR A 66 5.91 -4.21 -5.93
CA TYR A 66 6.20 -5.51 -5.35
C TYR A 66 6.11 -6.65 -6.38
N SER A 67 7.09 -7.56 -6.36
CA SER A 67 7.04 -8.80 -7.13
C SER A 67 6.59 -9.95 -6.24
N LEU A 68 5.38 -10.48 -6.49
CA LEU A 68 4.83 -11.61 -5.75
C LEU A 68 5.72 -12.86 -5.84
N LYS A 69 6.01 -13.46 -4.69
CA LYS A 69 6.62 -14.79 -4.61
C LYS A 69 5.57 -15.88 -4.84
N PRO A 70 5.95 -17.07 -5.35
CA PRO A 70 5.01 -18.18 -5.54
C PRO A 70 4.25 -18.58 -4.25
N SER A 71 4.90 -18.49 -3.09
CA SER A 71 4.25 -18.77 -1.79
C SER A 71 3.19 -17.74 -1.41
N GLU A 72 3.39 -16.47 -1.78
CA GLU A 72 2.44 -15.38 -1.52
C GLU A 72 1.24 -15.49 -2.47
N ALA A 73 1.48 -15.78 -3.75
CA ALA A 73 0.43 -16.08 -4.71
C ALA A 73 -0.42 -17.29 -4.27
N HIS A 74 0.22 -18.33 -3.72
CA HIS A 74 -0.50 -19.48 -3.17
C HIS A 74 -1.35 -19.12 -1.94
N ALA A 75 -0.84 -18.25 -1.06
CA ALA A 75 -1.60 -17.78 0.10
C ALA A 75 -2.85 -16.99 -0.33
N ILE A 76 -2.70 -16.09 -1.31
CA ILE A 76 -3.81 -15.34 -1.91
C ILE A 76 -4.84 -16.29 -2.50
N ALA A 77 -4.43 -17.24 -3.35
CA ALA A 77 -5.33 -18.19 -4.02
C ALA A 77 -6.15 -19.08 -3.06
N GLN A 78 -5.73 -19.21 -1.80
CA GLN A 78 -6.43 -19.96 -0.77
C GLN A 78 -7.21 -19.09 0.22
N ALA A 79 -7.15 -17.77 0.10
CA ALA A 79 -7.75 -16.86 1.05
C ALA A 79 -9.28 -16.92 0.99
N ASP A 80 -9.91 -16.88 2.16
CA ASP A 80 -11.33 -16.62 2.32
C ASP A 80 -11.58 -15.10 2.43
N LEU A 81 -10.63 -14.34 2.99
CA LEU A 81 -10.62 -12.87 2.99
C LEU A 81 -9.26 -12.31 2.60
N VAL A 82 -9.27 -11.25 1.80
CA VAL A 82 -8.09 -10.43 1.52
C VAL A 82 -8.37 -8.98 1.92
N PHE A 83 -7.52 -8.43 2.77
CA PHE A 83 -7.50 -7.01 3.14
C PHE A 83 -6.32 -6.33 2.45
N TRP A 84 -6.63 -5.26 1.71
CA TRP A 84 -5.65 -4.47 0.98
C TRP A 84 -6.07 -3.00 0.97
N VAL A 85 -5.15 -2.09 0.64
CA VAL A 85 -5.50 -0.68 0.56
C VAL A 85 -6.37 -0.44 -0.67
N GLY A 86 -5.88 -0.86 -1.84
CA GLY A 86 -6.59 -0.75 -3.11
C GLY A 86 -5.63 -0.74 -4.30
N ASP A 87 -6.20 -0.69 -5.50
CA ASP A 87 -5.49 -0.64 -6.78
C ASP A 87 -4.53 0.56 -6.88
N GLY A 88 -4.89 1.70 -6.26
CA GLY A 88 -4.03 2.88 -6.18
C GLY A 88 -2.70 2.68 -5.43
N LEU A 89 -2.53 1.57 -4.70
CA LEU A 89 -1.26 1.21 -4.03
C LEU A 89 -0.68 -0.09 -4.55
N GLU A 90 -1.48 -1.16 -4.56
CA GLU A 90 -1.01 -2.53 -4.71
C GLU A 90 -1.42 -3.13 -6.06
N THR A 91 -1.18 -2.41 -7.17
CA THR A 91 -1.49 -2.84 -8.56
C THR A 91 -1.04 -4.27 -8.90
N PHE A 92 0.02 -4.77 -8.23
CA PHE A 92 0.49 -6.15 -8.38
C PHE A 92 -0.52 -7.21 -7.91
N LEU A 93 -1.56 -6.82 -7.17
CA LEU A 93 -2.64 -7.67 -6.68
C LEU A 93 -3.86 -7.73 -7.61
N ASP A 94 -4.02 -6.82 -8.56
CA ASP A 94 -5.24 -6.74 -9.41
C ASP A 94 -5.58 -8.09 -10.05
N LYS A 95 -4.66 -8.64 -10.86
CA LYS A 95 -4.85 -9.94 -11.53
C LYS A 95 -4.97 -11.13 -10.56
N PRO A 96 -4.11 -11.26 -9.53
CA PRO A 96 -4.30 -12.29 -8.51
C PRO A 96 -5.68 -12.27 -7.83
N LEU A 97 -6.22 -11.09 -7.54
CA LEU A 97 -7.50 -10.93 -6.85
C LEU A 97 -8.68 -11.24 -7.76
N GLU A 98 -8.64 -10.84 -9.04
CA GLU A 98 -9.63 -11.23 -10.06
C GLU A 98 -9.74 -12.75 -10.23
N SER A 99 -8.65 -13.46 -9.97
CA SER A 99 -8.57 -14.93 -10.12
C SER A 99 -9.10 -15.70 -8.90
N LEU A 100 -9.55 -15.00 -7.85
CA LEU A 100 -10.06 -15.65 -6.64
C LEU A 100 -11.42 -16.31 -6.87
N PRO A 101 -11.73 -17.42 -6.16
CA PRO A 101 -13.07 -18.01 -6.21
C PRO A 101 -14.14 -17.01 -5.77
N GLU A 102 -15.35 -17.08 -6.36
CA GLU A 102 -16.48 -16.17 -6.03
C GLU A 102 -16.82 -16.08 -4.53
N LYS A 103 -16.49 -17.12 -3.76
CA LYS A 103 -16.71 -17.17 -2.31
C LYS A 103 -15.70 -16.35 -1.50
N ALA A 104 -14.53 -16.03 -2.06
CA ALA A 104 -13.51 -15.23 -1.38
C ALA A 104 -13.95 -13.77 -1.33
N ARG A 105 -13.74 -13.11 -0.19
CA ARG A 105 -14.10 -11.71 -0.01
C ARG A 105 -12.87 -10.82 -0.07
N ILE A 106 -12.87 -9.91 -1.04
CA ILE A 106 -11.89 -8.82 -1.12
C ILE A 106 -12.46 -7.62 -0.36
N VAL A 107 -11.65 -7.03 0.52
CA VAL A 107 -12.00 -5.83 1.30
C VAL A 107 -11.02 -4.73 0.96
N THR A 108 -11.43 -3.85 0.05
CA THR A 108 -10.71 -2.64 -0.36
C THR A 108 -10.86 -1.58 0.73
N LEU A 109 -9.77 -1.28 1.43
CA LEU A 109 -9.83 -0.39 2.59
C LEU A 109 -9.95 1.08 2.21
N SER A 110 -9.51 1.48 1.02
CA SER A 110 -9.73 2.86 0.51
C SER A 110 -11.21 3.20 0.29
N ASP A 111 -12.07 2.19 0.16
CA ASP A 111 -13.52 2.38 -0.07
C ASP A 111 -14.32 2.46 1.24
N VAL A 112 -13.65 2.40 2.39
CA VAL A 112 -14.33 2.48 3.70
C VAL A 112 -15.03 3.84 3.84
N GLU A 113 -16.31 3.80 4.16
CA GLU A 113 -17.11 5.02 4.32
C GLU A 113 -16.57 5.89 5.47
N GLY A 114 -16.48 7.19 5.21
CA GLY A 114 -16.08 8.18 6.22
C GLY A 114 -14.57 8.38 6.35
N LEU A 115 -13.74 7.70 5.56
CA LEU A 115 -12.31 7.98 5.50
C LEU A 115 -12.05 9.45 5.14
N THR A 116 -11.06 10.03 5.81
CA THR A 116 -10.44 11.25 5.29
C THR A 116 -9.54 10.85 4.14
N LEU A 117 -9.80 11.37 2.95
CA LEU A 117 -9.01 11.12 1.74
C LEU A 117 -8.43 12.44 1.23
N TYR A 118 -7.23 12.38 0.68
CA TYR A 118 -6.60 13.53 0.05
C TYR A 118 -6.19 13.23 -1.39
N PRO A 119 -6.24 14.21 -2.30
CA PRO A 119 -5.62 14.07 -3.60
C PRO A 119 -4.09 14.00 -3.43
N VAL A 120 -3.43 13.33 -4.38
CA VAL A 120 -1.97 13.38 -4.52
C VAL A 120 -1.51 14.84 -4.66
N ARG A 121 -0.41 15.21 -3.99
CA ARG A 121 0.16 16.56 -4.13
C ARG A 121 0.98 16.64 -5.41
N GLU A 122 0.77 17.71 -6.16
CA GLU A 122 1.50 17.96 -7.39
C GLU A 122 2.00 19.41 -7.45
N GLY A 123 3.20 19.57 -8.02
CA GLY A 123 3.74 20.87 -8.41
C GLY A 123 4.36 21.72 -7.28
N GLY A 124 5.14 22.72 -7.70
CA GLY A 124 5.89 23.60 -6.82
C GLY A 124 6.89 22.81 -5.96
N ALA A 125 6.59 22.74 -4.67
CA ALA A 125 7.31 21.94 -3.69
C ALA A 125 7.00 20.43 -3.79
N TRP A 126 6.17 19.97 -4.71
CA TRP A 126 5.88 18.56 -4.92
C TRP A 126 6.29 18.18 -6.34
N GLU A 127 6.74 16.94 -6.56
CA GLU A 127 7.01 16.50 -7.92
C GLU A 127 5.74 16.60 -8.78
N ARG A 128 5.89 16.78 -10.09
CA ARG A 128 4.77 16.79 -11.03
C ARG A 128 4.66 15.39 -11.62
N HIS A 129 3.45 14.88 -11.83
CA HIS A 129 3.28 13.72 -12.68
C HIS A 129 3.66 14.12 -14.12
N ASN A 130 4.85 13.70 -14.58
CA ASN A 130 5.18 13.80 -15.99
C ASN A 130 4.39 12.71 -16.73
N HIS A 131 3.29 13.12 -17.35
CA HIS A 131 2.81 12.45 -18.54
C HIS A 131 3.68 12.91 -19.69
N ASP A 132 4.92 12.43 -19.73
CA ASP A 132 5.66 12.44 -21.00
C ASP A 132 4.99 11.37 -21.86
N GLU A 133 3.98 11.78 -22.61
CA GLU A 133 3.80 11.20 -23.93
C GLU A 133 5.14 11.35 -24.63
N GLU A 134 5.66 10.25 -25.16
CA GLU A 134 6.83 10.27 -26.01
C GLU A 134 6.57 11.23 -27.18
N ALA A 135 7.00 12.48 -27.01
CA ALA A 135 7.25 13.36 -28.12
C ALA A 135 8.43 12.74 -28.85
N HIS A 136 8.13 11.86 -29.81
CA HIS A 136 9.06 11.47 -30.85
C HIS A 136 9.58 12.75 -31.49
N ASP A 137 10.80 13.11 -31.11
CA ASP A 137 11.59 14.13 -31.75
C ASP A 137 11.87 13.60 -33.17
N HIS A 138 10.99 13.93 -34.10
CA HIS A 138 11.26 13.76 -35.51
C HIS A 138 12.33 14.78 -35.88
N ASP A 139 13.58 14.33 -35.89
CA ASP A 139 14.71 14.99 -36.54
C ASP A 139 14.30 15.37 -37.98
N GLY A 140 13.84 16.62 -38.12
CA GLY A 140 13.66 17.28 -39.39
C GLY A 140 15.03 17.59 -39.97
N HIS A 141 15.54 16.69 -40.80
CA HIS A 141 16.73 16.93 -41.62
C HIS A 141 16.44 18.04 -42.65
N ASP A 142 16.72 19.28 -42.28
CA ASP A 142 16.96 20.37 -43.22
C ASP A 142 18.31 20.14 -43.91
N HIS A 143 18.27 19.75 -45.18
CA HIS A 143 19.42 19.76 -46.06
C HIS A 143 19.49 21.10 -46.80
N GLU A 144 20.30 22.02 -46.26
CA GLU A 144 20.85 23.10 -47.08
C GLU A 144 22.00 22.56 -47.93
N ALA A 145 21.91 22.87 -49.23
CA ALA A 145 22.96 22.66 -50.21
C ALA A 145 24.17 23.55 -49.92
N GLU A 146 25.39 23.04 -50.16
CA GLU A 146 26.35 23.64 -51.09
C GLU A 146 27.65 22.81 -51.19
N ALA A 147 28.04 22.64 -52.45
CA ALA A 147 29.36 22.39 -53.05
C ALA A 147 30.46 21.57 -52.35
N GLY A 148 30.82 20.46 -53.02
CA GLY A 148 32.17 20.29 -53.57
C GLY A 148 33.02 19.16 -52.99
N HIS A 149 33.20 18.08 -53.75
CA HIS A 149 34.49 17.70 -54.34
C HIS A 149 34.40 16.36 -55.11
N ASP A 150 34.91 16.39 -56.34
CA ASP A 150 35.20 15.25 -57.21
C ASP A 150 36.03 14.17 -56.51
N HIS A 151 35.79 12.90 -56.86
CA HIS A 151 36.83 11.99 -57.33
C HIS A 151 36.21 10.76 -58.04
N ASP A 152 36.61 10.59 -59.30
CA ASP A 152 36.52 9.36 -60.08
C ASP A 152 37.09 8.15 -59.31
N HIS A 153 36.44 6.98 -59.43
CA HIS A 153 37.09 5.74 -59.86
C HIS A 153 36.07 4.64 -60.17
N GLU A 154 36.13 4.18 -61.42
CA GLU A 154 35.60 2.94 -61.99
C GLU A 154 35.91 1.68 -61.16
N ALA A 155 34.93 0.80 -60.98
CA ALA A 155 35.10 -0.66 -61.09
C ALA A 155 33.74 -1.38 -61.06
N ASP A 156 33.53 -2.19 -62.11
CA ASP A 156 32.57 -3.28 -62.26
C ASP A 156 32.22 -4.02 -60.95
N HIS A 157 30.95 -4.47 -60.84
CA HIS A 157 30.61 -5.89 -60.89
C HIS A 157 29.10 -6.10 -60.88
N ASP A 158 28.61 -6.66 -62.00
CA ASP A 158 27.35 -7.39 -62.14
C ASP A 158 27.16 -8.43 -61.03
N HIS A 159 25.93 -8.63 -60.58
CA HIS A 159 25.31 -9.97 -60.48
C HIS A 159 23.78 -9.86 -60.31
N GLU A 160 23.09 -10.20 -61.39
CA GLU A 160 21.72 -10.71 -61.38
C GLU A 160 21.60 -11.93 -60.46
N HIS A 161 20.52 -12.03 -59.67
CA HIS A 161 19.81 -13.29 -59.49
C HIS A 161 18.32 -13.03 -59.21
N ASP A 162 17.58 -13.29 -60.28
CA ASP A 162 16.16 -13.54 -60.42
C ASP A 162 15.68 -14.69 -59.52
N HIS A 163 14.50 -14.58 -58.88
CA HIS A 163 13.57 -15.69 -58.59
C HIS A 163 12.22 -15.18 -58.04
N ALA A 164 11.27 -15.01 -58.97
CA ALA A 164 9.89 -15.54 -58.97
C ALA A 164 8.96 -15.39 -57.73
N GLU A 165 8.05 -14.42 -57.86
CA GLU A 165 6.58 -14.46 -57.68
C GLU A 165 5.91 -15.72 -57.08
N ALA A 166 5.10 -15.51 -56.02
CA ALA A 166 3.74 -16.07 -55.92
C ALA A 166 2.91 -15.33 -54.84
N HIS A 167 1.76 -14.81 -55.28
CA HIS A 167 0.68 -14.17 -54.52
C HIS A 167 0.01 -15.13 -53.50
N ASP A 168 -0.57 -14.59 -52.41
CA ASP A 168 -2.03 -14.69 -52.20
C ASP A 168 -2.55 -13.88 -50.99
N GLU A 169 -3.53 -13.05 -51.31
CA GLU A 169 -4.80 -12.71 -50.64
C GLU A 169 -4.85 -12.19 -49.19
N HIS A 170 -5.29 -10.93 -49.11
CA HIS A 170 -5.77 -10.21 -47.94
C HIS A 170 -7.16 -10.69 -47.48
N GLY A 171 -7.25 -11.22 -46.26
CA GLY A 171 -8.49 -11.34 -45.49
C GLY A 171 -8.51 -10.29 -44.38
N HIS A 172 -9.37 -9.29 -44.50
CA HIS A 172 -9.65 -8.31 -43.45
C HIS A 172 -10.68 -8.89 -42.48
N ASP A 173 -10.27 -9.15 -41.24
CA ASP A 173 -11.20 -9.36 -40.14
C ASP A 173 -11.54 -8.02 -39.48
N GLU A 174 -12.83 -7.73 -39.47
CA GLU A 174 -13.47 -6.57 -38.84
C GLU A 174 -13.36 -6.68 -37.31
N HIS A 175 -12.58 -5.78 -36.70
CA HIS A 175 -12.62 -5.58 -35.26
C HIS A 175 -13.85 -4.74 -34.89
N GLY A 176 -14.88 -5.42 -34.40
CA GLY A 176 -15.97 -4.80 -33.64
C GLY A 176 -15.42 -4.22 -32.34
N HIS A 177 -15.35 -2.89 -32.28
CA HIS A 177 -15.07 -2.15 -31.06
C HIS A 177 -16.34 -2.06 -30.23
N ASP A 178 -16.51 -2.99 -29.29
CA ASP A 178 -17.43 -2.80 -28.17
C ASP A 178 -16.81 -1.79 -27.20
N GLY A 179 -17.53 -0.66 -27.06
CA GLY A 179 -17.14 0.47 -26.26
C GLY A 179 -17.14 0.15 -24.77
N HIS A 180 -15.95 0.18 -24.18
CA HIS A 180 -15.80 0.45 -22.77
C HIS A 180 -15.68 1.97 -22.61
N GLY A 181 -16.73 2.57 -22.05
CA GLY A 181 -16.71 3.95 -21.62
C GLY A 181 -15.61 4.13 -20.58
N HIS A 182 -14.51 4.75 -21.00
CA HIS A 182 -13.57 5.36 -20.09
C HIS A 182 -14.25 6.61 -19.55
N ASP A 183 -14.85 6.49 -18.37
CA ASP A 183 -15.30 7.64 -17.61
C ASP A 183 -14.09 8.55 -17.31
N GLU A 184 -14.07 9.63 -18.06
CA GLU A 184 -13.60 10.99 -17.77
C GLU A 184 -12.45 11.16 -16.76
N HIS A 185 -11.34 11.63 -17.32
CA HIS A 185 -10.14 12.15 -16.67
C HIS A 185 -10.42 13.15 -15.53
N ALA A 186 -10.52 12.66 -14.30
CA ALA A 186 -10.24 13.47 -13.12
C ALA A 186 -8.73 13.55 -12.94
N HIS A 187 -8.15 14.69 -13.29
CA HIS A 187 -6.76 15.00 -13.04
C HIS A 187 -6.47 14.93 -11.51
N GLY A 188 -5.54 14.07 -11.12
CA GLY A 188 -5.03 13.86 -9.75
C GLY A 188 -5.67 12.67 -9.05
N GLY A 189 -4.94 11.55 -8.92
CA GLY A 189 -5.36 10.39 -8.14
C GLY A 189 -5.51 10.70 -6.63
N THR A 190 -6.06 9.75 -5.87
CA THR A 190 -6.11 9.84 -4.40
C THR A 190 -4.80 9.31 -3.81
N ASP A 191 -4.25 10.00 -2.81
CA ASP A 191 -3.07 9.52 -2.07
C ASP A 191 -3.43 8.19 -1.36
N PRO A 192 -2.75 7.08 -1.69
CA PRO A 192 -3.09 5.77 -1.16
C PRO A 192 -2.57 5.53 0.27
N HIS A 193 -1.78 6.42 0.87
CA HIS A 193 -1.10 6.18 2.16
C HIS A 193 -2.04 6.34 3.39
N ILE A 194 -3.30 5.94 3.25
CA ILE A 194 -4.42 6.18 4.17
C ILE A 194 -4.21 5.62 5.58
N TRP A 195 -3.36 4.60 5.73
CA TRP A 195 -3.10 3.94 7.01
C TRP A 195 -2.30 4.83 7.96
N LEU A 196 -1.66 5.88 7.48
CA LEU A 196 -0.86 6.77 8.32
C LEU A 196 -1.70 7.78 9.12
N ASP A 197 -3.03 7.82 8.93
CA ASP A 197 -3.94 8.52 9.83
C ASP A 197 -4.57 7.53 10.83
N PRO A 198 -4.29 7.63 12.15
CA PRO A 198 -4.90 6.76 13.15
C PRO A 198 -6.44 6.89 13.23
N VAL A 199 -7.03 7.98 12.73
CA VAL A 199 -8.50 8.11 12.62
C VAL A 199 -9.03 7.28 11.46
N ASN A 200 -8.33 7.25 10.32
CA ASN A 200 -8.66 6.34 9.22
C ASN A 200 -8.48 4.89 9.67
N ALA A 201 -7.42 4.57 10.41
CA ALA A 201 -7.20 3.22 10.93
C ALA A 201 -8.32 2.74 11.87
N ALA A 202 -8.91 3.65 12.66
CA ALA A 202 -10.07 3.33 13.48
C ALA A 202 -11.31 2.94 12.65
N LEU A 203 -11.54 3.61 11.52
CA LEU A 203 -12.63 3.27 10.59
C LEU A 203 -12.35 1.96 9.84
N MET A 204 -11.09 1.75 9.42
CA MET A 204 -10.67 0.48 8.83
C MET A 204 -10.85 -0.69 9.82
N ALA A 205 -10.61 -0.49 11.12
CA ALA A 205 -10.84 -1.51 12.13
C ALA A 205 -12.31 -1.96 12.20
N ASP A 206 -13.27 -1.02 12.11
CA ASP A 206 -14.70 -1.34 12.05
C ASP A 206 -15.04 -2.15 10.79
N ALA A 207 -14.49 -1.76 9.63
CA ALA A 207 -14.69 -2.47 8.38
C ALA A 207 -14.10 -3.89 8.41
N ILE A 208 -12.90 -4.04 9.00
CA ILE A 208 -12.24 -5.32 9.21
C ILE A 208 -13.09 -6.24 10.08
N ALA A 209 -13.57 -5.75 11.23
CA ALA A 209 -14.43 -6.53 12.12
C ALA A 209 -15.74 -6.95 11.43
N GLY A 210 -16.36 -6.03 10.68
CA GLY A 210 -17.58 -6.34 9.93
C GLY A 210 -17.38 -7.38 8.83
N ALA A 211 -16.21 -7.40 8.18
CA ALA A 211 -15.87 -8.41 7.19
C ALA A 211 -15.57 -9.77 7.83
N LEU A 212 -14.79 -9.79 8.91
CA LEU A 212 -14.48 -11.01 9.66
C LEU A 212 -15.75 -11.65 10.24
N ALA A 213 -16.63 -10.85 10.86
CA ALA A 213 -17.90 -11.33 11.42
C ALA A 213 -18.85 -11.95 10.37
N LYS A 214 -18.78 -11.51 9.11
CA LYS A 214 -19.56 -12.13 8.02
C LYS A 214 -19.00 -13.49 7.61
N ALA A 215 -17.68 -13.65 7.66
CA ALA A 215 -17.01 -14.88 7.28
C ALA A 215 -16.94 -15.92 8.41
N ASP A 216 -16.90 -15.45 9.65
CA ASP A 216 -16.88 -16.26 10.88
C ASP A 216 -17.88 -15.69 11.91
N PRO A 217 -19.20 -16.00 11.74
CA PRO A 217 -20.26 -15.47 12.59
C PRO A 217 -20.18 -15.92 14.06
N ASP A 218 -19.56 -17.07 14.33
CA ASP A 218 -19.43 -17.59 15.69
C ASP A 218 -18.54 -16.70 16.56
N ASN A 219 -17.60 -15.98 15.93
CA ASN A 219 -16.65 -15.06 16.56
C ASN A 219 -16.99 -13.56 16.38
N ALA A 220 -18.17 -13.25 15.83
CA ALA A 220 -18.57 -11.87 15.50
C ALA A 220 -18.49 -10.89 16.68
N GLU A 221 -18.94 -11.31 17.88
CA GLU A 221 -18.88 -10.48 19.09
C GLU A 221 -17.43 -10.22 19.54
N THR A 222 -16.55 -11.22 19.40
CA THR A 222 -15.12 -11.11 19.70
C THR A 222 -14.45 -10.09 18.78
N TYR A 223 -14.70 -10.15 17.47
CA TYR A 223 -14.13 -9.18 16.52
C TYR A 223 -14.61 -7.77 16.77
N ALA A 224 -15.89 -7.58 17.09
CA ALA A 224 -16.44 -6.27 17.43
C ALA A 224 -15.77 -5.70 18.70
N ALA A 225 -15.67 -6.51 19.76
CA ALA A 225 -15.01 -6.09 21.01
C ALA A 225 -13.52 -5.76 20.80
N ASN A 226 -12.81 -6.54 19.99
CA ASN A 226 -11.41 -6.30 19.66
C ASN A 226 -11.23 -5.01 18.84
N ALA A 227 -12.12 -4.73 17.88
CA ALA A 227 -12.10 -3.48 17.12
C ALA A 227 -12.36 -2.26 18.02
N ASP A 228 -13.31 -2.34 18.94
CA ASP A 228 -13.55 -1.26 19.91
C ASP A 228 -12.33 -1.01 20.82
N ALA A 229 -11.68 -2.08 21.29
CA ALA A 229 -10.44 -1.98 22.06
C ALA A 229 -9.30 -1.37 21.24
N LEU A 230 -9.15 -1.79 19.98
CA LEU A 230 -8.17 -1.23 19.05
C LEU A 230 -8.42 0.26 18.85
N LYS A 231 -9.66 0.70 18.58
CA LYS A 231 -10.03 2.11 18.40
C LYS A 231 -9.71 2.96 19.63
N ALA A 232 -9.98 2.44 20.84
CA ALA A 232 -9.62 3.12 22.08
C ALA A 232 -8.09 3.27 22.24
N SER A 233 -7.33 2.24 21.85
CA SER A 233 -5.86 2.30 21.87
C SER A 233 -5.30 3.27 20.83
N LEU A 234 -5.87 3.32 19.62
CA LEU A 234 -5.53 4.28 18.56
C LEU A 234 -5.81 5.73 18.99
N ALA A 235 -6.93 5.97 19.69
CA ALA A 235 -7.22 7.29 20.24
C ALA A 235 -6.16 7.73 21.26
N SER A 236 -5.73 6.82 22.14
CA SER A 236 -4.70 7.10 23.14
C SER A 236 -3.32 7.30 22.50
N LEU A 237 -2.99 6.46 21.52
CA LEU A 237 -1.76 6.56 20.72
C LEU A 237 -1.67 7.90 19.99
N ARG A 238 -2.79 8.35 19.38
CA ARG A 238 -2.85 9.64 18.71
C ARG A 238 -2.48 10.79 19.64
N GLU A 239 -3.00 10.82 20.86
CA GLU A 239 -2.64 11.88 21.82
C GLU A 239 -1.16 11.80 22.20
N LYS A 240 -0.62 10.59 22.42
CA LYS A 240 0.81 10.38 22.71
C LYS A 240 1.71 10.89 21.58
N VAL A 241 1.44 10.49 20.35
CA VAL A 241 2.19 10.92 19.16
C VAL A 241 2.05 12.43 18.94
N ALA A 242 0.85 12.98 19.13
CA ALA A 242 0.62 14.41 19.03
C ALA A 242 1.45 15.20 20.06
N ASP A 243 1.58 14.69 21.28
CA ASP A 243 2.40 15.27 22.35
C ASP A 243 3.89 15.22 22.04
N GLU A 244 4.38 14.07 21.57
CA GLU A 244 5.79 13.88 21.18
C GLU A 244 6.21 14.81 20.04
N LEU A 245 5.35 15.00 19.04
CA LEU A 245 5.63 15.85 17.88
C LEU A 245 5.53 17.36 18.16
N LYS A 246 4.99 17.79 19.31
CA LYS A 246 4.81 19.23 19.64
C LYS A 246 6.04 20.11 19.37
N PRO A 247 7.28 19.71 19.72
CA PRO A 247 8.46 20.57 19.56
C PRO A 247 8.83 20.83 18.09
N VAL A 248 8.40 19.96 17.17
CA VAL A 248 8.88 19.96 15.77
C VAL A 248 7.81 20.28 14.73
N ARG A 249 6.56 20.52 15.13
CA ARG A 249 5.42 20.77 14.22
C ARG A 249 5.67 21.79 13.11
N ALA A 250 6.29 22.93 13.45
CA ALA A 250 6.56 24.02 12.52
C ALA A 250 7.97 24.00 11.94
N ARG A 251 8.68 22.86 11.99
CA ARG A 251 10.03 22.72 11.45
C ARG A 251 9.92 22.16 10.03
N PRO A 252 10.38 22.92 9.01
CA PRO A 252 10.27 22.48 7.63
C PRO A 252 11.16 21.28 7.35
N TYR A 253 10.64 20.29 6.62
CA TYR A 253 11.42 19.14 6.17
C TYR A 253 10.98 18.63 4.81
N ILE A 254 11.86 17.87 4.17
CA ILE A 254 11.61 17.21 2.88
C ILE A 254 11.59 15.70 3.10
N VAL A 255 10.71 15.02 2.39
CA VAL A 255 10.65 13.55 2.33
C VAL A 255 11.18 13.04 1.00
N PHE A 256 11.68 11.82 0.96
CA PHE A 256 12.16 11.25 -0.30
C PHE A 256 10.99 11.00 -1.24
N HIS A 257 9.99 10.22 -0.79
CA HIS A 257 8.72 10.05 -1.49
C HIS A 257 7.58 10.75 -0.76
N ASP A 258 6.61 11.26 -1.51
CA ASP A 258 5.40 11.83 -0.92
C ASP A 258 4.38 10.76 -0.53
N GLY A 259 4.52 10.20 0.66
CA GLY A 259 3.53 9.26 1.21
C GLY A 259 3.16 9.49 2.66
N TYR A 260 3.33 10.71 3.17
CA TYR A 260 3.18 11.02 4.60
C TYR A 260 2.06 12.02 4.89
N GLN A 261 1.34 12.47 3.86
CA GLN A 261 0.36 13.55 3.95
C GLN A 261 -0.71 13.33 5.04
N TYR A 262 -1.16 12.09 5.21
CA TYR A 262 -2.12 11.72 6.25
C TYR A 262 -1.56 11.93 7.66
N PHE A 263 -0.34 11.48 7.92
CA PHE A 263 0.36 11.67 9.19
C PHE A 263 0.62 13.17 9.43
N GLU A 264 1.11 13.86 8.40
CA GLU A 264 1.43 15.28 8.44
C GLU A 264 0.24 16.15 8.83
N ARG A 265 -0.88 15.97 8.12
CA ARG A 265 -2.10 16.75 8.38
C ARG A 265 -2.72 16.40 9.71
N ARG A 266 -2.62 15.13 10.15
CA ARG A 266 -3.13 14.71 11.47
C ARG A 266 -2.38 15.40 12.61
N PHE A 267 -1.06 15.51 12.50
CA PHE A 267 -0.22 16.00 13.60
C PHE A 267 0.28 17.45 13.41
N GLY A 268 -0.08 18.10 12.29
CA GLY A 268 0.26 19.49 11.99
C GLY A 268 1.75 19.69 11.71
N LEU A 269 2.34 18.78 10.94
CA LEU A 269 3.74 18.83 10.53
C LEU A 269 3.93 19.65 9.25
N ASP A 270 5.11 20.26 9.11
CA ASP A 270 5.44 21.16 8.00
C ASP A 270 6.34 20.48 6.95
N ALA A 271 5.80 19.49 6.24
CA ALA A 271 6.49 18.95 5.08
C ALA A 271 6.42 19.95 3.92
N VAL A 272 7.59 20.41 3.50
CA VAL A 272 7.77 21.44 2.47
C VAL A 272 8.21 20.84 1.14
N GLY A 273 8.04 19.52 0.98
CA GLY A 273 8.10 18.87 -0.32
C GLY A 273 8.67 17.46 -0.34
N SER A 274 8.71 16.89 -1.55
CA SER A 274 9.33 15.60 -1.83
C SER A 274 10.49 15.67 -2.84
N VAL A 275 11.31 14.62 -2.87
CA VAL A 275 12.34 14.38 -3.90
C VAL A 275 11.72 13.74 -5.13
N THR A 276 10.92 12.70 -4.94
CA THR A 276 10.21 11.94 -5.98
C THR A 276 8.79 11.57 -5.53
N ILE A 277 7.89 11.28 -6.46
CA ILE A 277 6.59 10.61 -6.23
C ILE A 277 6.70 9.13 -6.57
N SER A 278 7.59 8.77 -7.51
CA SER A 278 7.86 7.39 -7.90
C SER A 278 9.23 6.96 -7.35
N PRO A 279 9.29 6.43 -6.14
CA PRO A 279 10.56 6.23 -5.44
C PRO A 279 11.45 5.15 -6.07
N GLU A 280 10.89 4.32 -6.94
CA GLU A 280 11.61 3.31 -7.72
C GLU A 280 12.40 3.91 -8.90
N GLN A 281 12.04 5.11 -9.34
CA GLN A 281 12.69 5.78 -10.46
C GLN A 281 13.80 6.70 -9.95
N ARG A 282 15.01 6.51 -10.47
CA ARG A 282 16.13 7.40 -10.14
C ARG A 282 15.90 8.77 -10.79
N PRO A 283 15.93 9.86 -10.02
CA PRO A 283 15.81 11.20 -10.58
C PRO A 283 17.02 11.56 -11.43
N GLY A 284 16.80 12.27 -12.53
CA GLY A 284 17.85 12.79 -13.40
C GLY A 284 18.65 13.95 -12.78
N ALA A 285 19.72 14.39 -13.46
CA ALA A 285 20.61 15.46 -12.98
C ALA A 285 19.92 16.83 -12.84
N GLN A 286 18.98 17.15 -13.75
CA GLN A 286 18.16 18.35 -13.65
C GLN A 286 17.32 18.33 -12.38
N ARG A 287 16.68 17.19 -12.09
CA ARG A 287 15.84 17.02 -10.90
C ARG A 287 16.64 17.17 -9.60
N LEU A 288 17.85 16.63 -9.55
CA LEU A 288 18.77 16.86 -8.42
C LEU A 288 19.10 18.34 -8.20
N THR A 289 19.22 19.11 -9.27
CA THR A 289 19.46 20.56 -9.19
C THR A 289 18.24 21.29 -8.63
N GLU A 290 17.03 20.93 -9.06
CA GLU A 290 15.78 21.47 -8.53
C GLU A 290 15.61 21.18 -7.04
N ILE A 291 15.92 19.95 -6.61
CA ILE A 291 15.83 19.56 -5.20
C ILE A 291 16.82 20.37 -4.35
N ARG A 292 18.06 20.54 -4.81
CA ARG A 292 19.07 21.36 -4.09
C ARG A 292 18.65 22.83 -4.00
N ALA A 293 18.12 23.39 -5.09
CA ALA A 293 17.59 24.76 -5.08
C ALA A 293 16.46 24.90 -4.07
N LYS A 294 15.57 23.91 -4.02
CA LYS A 294 14.45 23.87 -3.07
C LYS A 294 14.89 23.71 -1.62
N LEU A 295 15.89 22.88 -1.33
CA LEU A 295 16.48 22.80 0.02
C LEU A 295 16.96 24.17 0.52
N ALA A 296 17.58 24.95 -0.36
CA ALA A 296 18.02 26.30 -0.06
C ALA A 296 16.85 27.29 0.10
N GLU A 297 15.78 27.15 -0.70
CA GLU A 297 14.60 28.02 -0.68
C GLU A 297 13.72 27.79 0.55
N THR A 298 13.47 26.52 0.91
CA THR A 298 12.50 26.15 1.96
C THR A 298 13.10 26.16 3.36
N GLY A 299 14.43 26.24 3.50
CA GLY A 299 15.11 26.17 4.79
C GLY A 299 14.92 24.83 5.50
N ALA A 300 14.76 23.74 4.74
CA ALA A 300 14.45 22.43 5.28
C ALA A 300 15.57 21.95 6.23
N VAL A 301 15.17 21.58 7.45
CA VAL A 301 16.07 21.14 8.52
C VAL A 301 16.54 19.71 8.29
N CYS A 302 15.66 18.87 7.74
CA CYS A 302 15.93 17.47 7.43
C CYS A 302 15.42 17.06 6.06
N VAL A 303 16.13 16.10 5.47
CA VAL A 303 15.63 15.22 4.39
C VAL A 303 15.45 13.81 4.96
N PHE A 304 14.26 13.24 4.83
CA PHE A 304 13.98 11.87 5.24
C PHE A 304 14.03 10.91 4.07
N ALA A 305 14.86 9.88 4.19
CA ALA A 305 14.85 8.70 3.31
C ALA A 305 13.87 7.65 3.83
N GLU A 306 13.56 6.64 3.02
CA GLU A 306 12.91 5.43 3.52
C GLU A 306 13.90 4.25 3.54
N PRO A 307 13.71 3.24 4.40
CA PRO A 307 14.56 2.04 4.42
C PRO A 307 14.63 1.30 3.08
N GLN A 308 13.57 1.41 2.27
CA GLN A 308 13.42 0.79 0.96
C GLN A 308 14.27 1.48 -0.13
N PHE A 309 14.69 2.74 0.10
CA PHE A 309 15.27 3.59 -0.95
C PHE A 309 16.71 4.03 -0.65
N GLU A 310 17.49 4.16 -1.74
CA GLU A 310 18.95 4.28 -1.74
C GLU A 310 19.50 5.47 -0.94
N PRO A 311 20.28 5.23 0.15
CA PRO A 311 20.91 6.30 0.95
C PRO A 311 21.90 7.18 0.17
N SER A 312 22.44 6.65 -0.93
CA SER A 312 23.43 7.33 -1.76
C SER A 312 22.88 8.60 -2.39
N LEU A 313 21.62 8.58 -2.82
CA LEU A 313 20.95 9.69 -3.48
C LEU A 313 20.65 10.83 -2.49
N VAL A 314 20.16 10.48 -1.31
CA VAL A 314 19.90 11.44 -0.23
C VAL A 314 21.18 12.14 0.19
N ARG A 315 22.29 11.41 0.30
CA ARG A 315 23.62 11.99 0.58
C ARG A 315 24.04 13.00 -0.49
N THR A 316 23.85 12.68 -1.77
CA THR A 316 24.16 13.61 -2.86
C THR A 316 23.28 14.86 -2.80
N VAL A 317 22.01 14.72 -2.45
CA VAL A 317 21.08 15.86 -2.36
C VAL A 317 21.50 16.83 -1.25
N VAL A 318 21.89 16.35 -0.07
CA VAL A 318 22.27 17.20 1.07
C VAL A 318 23.74 17.64 1.07
N GLU A 319 24.58 17.10 0.19
CA GLU A 319 26.01 17.42 0.14
C GLU A 319 26.26 18.92 -0.06
N GLY A 320 27.03 19.52 0.85
CA GLY A 320 27.31 20.96 0.85
C GLY A 320 26.22 21.84 1.46
N THR A 321 25.21 21.26 2.08
CA THR A 321 24.15 21.97 2.83
C THR A 321 24.27 21.72 4.34
N GLU A 322 23.58 22.53 5.15
CA GLU A 322 23.42 22.29 6.60
C GLU A 322 22.25 21.34 6.92
N THR A 323 21.55 20.83 5.90
CA THR A 323 20.41 19.95 6.06
C THR A 323 20.84 18.57 6.55
N ARG A 324 20.16 18.07 7.59
CA ARG A 324 20.41 16.74 8.17
C ARG A 324 19.64 15.66 7.40
N THR A 325 20.03 14.41 7.62
CA THR A 325 19.33 13.26 7.03
C THR A 325 18.74 12.38 8.11
N GLY A 326 17.46 12.02 7.95
CA GLY A 326 16.76 11.04 8.77
C GLY A 326 16.27 9.87 7.93
N THR A 327 15.70 8.87 8.60
CA THR A 327 14.93 7.81 7.96
C THR A 327 13.51 7.86 8.50
N LEU A 328 12.52 7.72 7.63
CA LEU A 328 11.12 7.63 7.98
C LEU A 328 10.57 6.39 7.28
N ASP A 329 9.98 5.47 8.04
CA ASP A 329 9.56 4.16 7.54
C ASP A 329 8.04 4.04 7.63
N PRO A 330 7.28 4.22 6.54
CA PRO A 330 5.82 4.21 6.58
C PRO A 330 5.24 2.79 6.67
N LEU A 331 6.07 1.75 6.52
CA LEU A 331 5.66 0.34 6.52
C LEU A 331 6.15 -0.41 7.78
N GLY A 332 7.05 0.20 8.54
CA GLY A 332 7.65 -0.41 9.72
C GLY A 332 8.44 -1.66 9.37
N ALA A 333 9.25 -1.63 8.31
CA ALA A 333 10.04 -2.73 7.77
C ALA A 333 10.79 -3.54 8.85
N ALA A 334 11.38 -2.84 9.83
CA ALA A 334 12.11 -3.45 10.96
C ALA A 334 11.23 -3.89 12.15
N ILE A 335 9.96 -3.47 12.18
CA ILE A 335 9.03 -3.78 13.27
C ILE A 335 8.54 -5.23 13.13
N PRO A 336 8.56 -6.04 14.21
CA PRO A 336 8.00 -7.39 14.19
C PRO A 336 6.52 -7.40 13.79
N GLU A 337 6.10 -8.42 13.04
CA GLU A 337 4.71 -8.62 12.67
C GLU A 337 3.84 -8.88 13.92
N GLY A 338 2.60 -8.41 13.90
CA GLY A 338 1.61 -8.68 14.96
C GLY A 338 0.73 -7.48 15.30
N PRO A 339 -0.15 -7.63 16.30
CA PRO A 339 -1.15 -6.61 16.64
C PRO A 339 -0.57 -5.33 17.23
N GLN A 340 0.67 -5.34 17.74
CA GLN A 340 1.35 -4.15 18.27
C GLN A 340 2.08 -3.33 17.19
N ALA A 341 2.27 -3.88 15.99
CA ALA A 341 3.15 -3.28 14.98
C ALA A 341 2.67 -1.91 14.49
N TYR A 342 1.35 -1.71 14.32
CA TYR A 342 0.79 -0.42 13.89
C TYR A 342 1.06 0.69 14.93
N GLY A 343 0.90 0.37 16.22
CA GLY A 343 1.22 1.32 17.29
C GLY A 343 2.70 1.69 17.30
N ALA A 344 3.57 0.67 17.24
CA ALA A 344 5.01 0.85 17.18
C ALA A 344 5.46 1.66 15.94
N LEU A 345 4.77 1.50 14.80
CA LEU A 345 5.02 2.27 13.58
C LEU A 345 4.84 3.78 13.80
N LEU A 346 3.67 4.19 14.31
CA LEU A 346 3.40 5.61 14.50
C LEU A 346 4.32 6.24 15.56
N GLU A 347 4.66 5.48 16.62
CA GLU A 347 5.63 5.92 17.63
C GLU A 347 7.05 6.05 17.05
N ALA A 348 7.50 5.09 16.25
CA ALA A 348 8.81 5.14 15.60
C ALA A 348 8.91 6.34 14.65
N MET A 349 7.89 6.57 13.82
CA MET A 349 7.86 7.73 12.93
C MET A 349 7.91 9.05 13.70
N ALA A 350 7.16 9.16 14.80
CA ALA A 350 7.19 10.35 15.65
C ALA A 350 8.59 10.58 16.25
N HIS A 351 9.20 9.51 16.76
CA HIS A 351 10.53 9.52 17.33
C HIS A 351 11.59 9.95 16.30
N ASP A 352 11.56 9.38 15.10
CA ASP A 352 12.53 9.66 14.03
C ASP A 352 12.40 11.11 13.53
N LEU A 353 11.16 11.62 13.44
CA LEU A 353 10.89 13.03 13.15
C LEU A 353 11.49 13.95 14.21
N VAL A 354 11.24 13.68 15.49
CA VAL A 354 11.80 14.48 16.60
C VAL A 354 13.32 14.43 16.60
N ALA A 355 13.90 13.22 16.49
CA ALA A 355 15.33 13.00 16.52
C ALA A 355 16.08 13.76 15.41
N CYS A 356 15.49 13.86 14.22
CA CYS A 356 16.08 14.66 13.14
C CYS A 356 15.76 16.15 13.27
N LEU A 357 14.53 16.55 13.61
CA LEU A 357 14.10 17.95 13.49
C LEU A 357 14.47 18.82 14.70
N GLU A 358 14.66 18.24 15.88
CA GLU A 358 15.12 19.00 17.04
C GLU A 358 16.56 19.50 16.84
N PRO A 359 16.90 20.73 17.28
CA PRO A 359 18.27 21.22 17.24
C PRO A 359 19.21 20.29 18.00
N SER A 360 20.43 20.09 17.50
CA SER A 360 21.46 19.44 18.33
C SER A 360 21.78 20.34 19.53
N ALA A 361 22.02 19.77 20.72
CA ALA A 361 22.31 20.52 21.96
C ALA A 361 23.64 21.30 21.93
N THR A 362 24.23 21.52 20.75
CA THR A 362 25.54 22.13 20.51
C THR A 362 25.49 23.42 19.69
N GLU A 363 24.29 23.98 19.43
CA GLU A 363 24.11 25.27 18.75
C GLU A 363 23.67 26.41 19.68
#